data_AF-A0A952QK48-F1
#
_entry.id   AF-A0A952QK48-F1
#
_cell.length_a   1.000
_cell.length_b   1.000
_cell.length_c   1.000
_cell.angle_alpha   90.00
_cell.angle_beta   90.00
_cell.angle_gamma   90.00
#
_symmetry.space_group_name_H-M   'P 1'
#
loop_
_entity.id
_entity.type
_entity.pdbx_description
1 polymer ?
#
loop_
_entity_poly.entity_id
_entity_poly.type
_entity_poly.pdbx_seq_one_letter_code
_entity_poly.pdbx_strand_id
1 'polypeptide(L)'
;MQRRGPALLVMGLVLLLAACNSDRPEPAEADVPSAGLRLRVTRVATHPFLSRYRLTLQVEGSRGCTDTAELFPDTGYAGRRNVYAQASGAITLLGQYDARVIDPAQCRIRLVEFQSVGEPSKFLGAFDVDAEKRWQFIPASMRPERPFEKH
;
A
#
# COMPACT_ATOMS: atom_id res chain seq x y z
N MET A 1 -55.13 -10.15 12.31
CA MET A 1 -54.11 -9.09 12.48
C MET A 1 -53.01 -9.62 13.40
N GLN A 2 -51.91 -10.14 12.86
CA GLN A 2 -50.77 -10.65 13.63
C GLN A 2 -49.81 -9.50 13.94
N ARG A 3 -49.62 -9.19 15.22
CA ARG A 3 -48.58 -8.27 15.72
C ARG A 3 -47.20 -8.80 15.30
N ARG A 4 -46.59 -8.17 14.29
CA ARG A 4 -45.16 -8.34 13.99
C ARG A 4 -44.37 -7.69 15.13
N GLY A 5 -43.75 -8.52 15.97
CA GLY A 5 -42.96 -8.08 17.11
C GLY A 5 -41.64 -7.38 16.73
N PRO A 6 -40.97 -6.71 17.69
CA PRO A 6 -39.76 -5.92 17.48
C PRO A 6 -38.53 -6.76 17.06
N ALA A 7 -38.62 -8.08 17.07
CA ALA A 7 -37.54 -8.99 16.72
C ALA A 7 -37.03 -8.83 15.29
N LEU A 8 -37.90 -8.48 14.32
CA LEU A 8 -37.51 -8.22 12.93
C LEU A 8 -36.70 -6.92 12.77
N LEU A 9 -36.97 -5.91 13.60
CA LEU A 9 -36.24 -4.64 13.62
C LEU A 9 -34.84 -4.81 14.22
N VAL A 10 -34.71 -5.64 15.26
CA VAL A 10 -33.41 -5.93 15.90
C VAL A 10 -32.50 -6.76 14.99
N MET A 11 -33.05 -7.74 14.26
CA MET A 11 -32.26 -8.54 13.31
C MET A 11 -31.75 -7.70 12.12
N GLY A 12 -32.56 -6.77 11.61
CA GLY A 12 -32.14 -5.85 10.54
C GLY A 12 -31.03 -4.88 10.99
N LEU A 13 -31.05 -4.44 12.24
CA LEU A 13 -30.02 -3.56 12.81
C LEU A 13 -28.67 -4.28 12.99
N VAL A 14 -28.68 -5.56 13.41
CA VAL A 14 -27.46 -6.37 13.54
C VAL A 14 -26.81 -6.66 12.18
N LEU A 15 -27.61 -6.87 11.13
CA LEU A 15 -27.11 -7.06 9.75
C LEU A 15 -26.50 -5.78 9.17
N LEU A 16 -26.99 -4.59 9.56
CA LEU A 16 -26.39 -3.30 9.17
C LEU A 16 -25.09 -2.98 9.93
N LEU A 17 -24.90 -3.53 11.13
CA LEU A 17 -23.72 -3.29 11.97
C LEU A 17 -22.53 -4.22 11.65
N ALA A 18 -22.73 -5.29 10.88
CA ALA A 18 -21.65 -6.20 10.47
C ALA A 18 -20.78 -5.66 9.30
N ALA A 19 -21.09 -4.46 8.78
CA ALA A 19 -20.55 -3.97 7.51
C ALA A 19 -19.53 -2.81 7.61
N CYS A 20 -18.83 -2.62 8.73
CA CYS A 20 -17.84 -1.54 8.85
C CYS A 20 -16.41 -1.97 9.14
N ASN A 21 -16.14 -3.28 9.23
CA ASN A 21 -14.77 -3.79 9.33
C ASN A 21 -14.55 -4.85 8.29
N SER A 22 -14.23 -4.39 7.09
CA SER A 22 -13.80 -5.31 6.08
C SER A 22 -12.31 -5.55 6.30
N ASP A 23 -11.95 -6.74 6.79
CA ASP A 23 -10.63 -7.37 6.57
C ASP A 23 -10.38 -7.64 5.06
N ARG A 24 -11.08 -6.92 4.19
CA ARG A 24 -11.04 -7.02 2.76
C ARG A 24 -9.73 -6.39 2.30
N PRO A 25 -8.92 -7.13 1.54
CA PRO A 25 -7.73 -6.57 0.92
C PRO A 25 -8.08 -5.42 -0.02
N GLU A 26 -7.38 -4.31 0.12
CA GLU A 26 -7.44 -3.13 -0.73
C GLU A 26 -6.11 -3.02 -1.51
N PRO A 27 -6.02 -3.54 -2.74
CA PRO A 27 -4.82 -3.45 -3.55
C PRO A 27 -4.73 -2.10 -4.27
N ALA A 28 -3.51 -1.58 -4.39
CA ALA A 28 -3.17 -0.51 -5.32
C ALA A 28 -1.99 -0.97 -6.20
N GLU A 29 -2.02 -0.60 -7.48
CA GLU A 29 -1.06 -1.07 -8.47
C GLU A 29 -0.33 0.07 -9.17
N ALA A 30 0.93 -0.18 -9.53
CA ALA A 30 1.74 0.71 -10.33
C ALA A 30 2.54 -0.09 -11.35
N ASP A 31 2.36 0.22 -12.63
CA ASP A 31 3.27 -0.26 -13.66
C ASP A 31 4.53 0.61 -13.68
N VAL A 32 5.70 -0.02 -13.72
CA VAL A 32 7.02 0.62 -13.82
C VAL A 32 7.71 0.13 -15.09
N PRO A 33 7.35 0.68 -16.26
CA PRO A 33 7.86 0.18 -17.55
C PRO A 33 9.39 0.23 -17.67
N SER A 34 10.02 1.24 -17.07
CA SER A 34 11.49 1.39 -17.09
C SER A 34 12.24 0.24 -16.42
N ALA A 35 11.57 -0.52 -15.56
CA ALA A 35 12.12 -1.69 -14.89
C ALA A 35 11.43 -3.01 -15.33
N GLY A 36 10.44 -2.93 -16.22
CA GLY A 36 9.63 -4.09 -16.62
C GLY A 36 8.91 -4.75 -15.44
N LEU A 37 8.48 -3.96 -14.46
CA LEU A 37 7.84 -4.43 -13.23
C LEU A 37 6.40 -3.90 -13.10
N ARG A 38 5.54 -4.69 -12.48
CA ARG A 38 4.29 -4.28 -11.86
C ARG A 38 4.42 -4.42 -10.35
N LEU A 39 4.14 -3.33 -9.64
CA LEU A 39 4.14 -3.28 -8.19
C LEU A 39 2.70 -3.27 -7.70
N ARG A 40 2.39 -4.09 -6.70
CA ARG A 40 1.11 -4.06 -6.00
C ARG A 40 1.36 -3.88 -4.51
N VAL A 41 0.83 -2.83 -3.91
CA VAL A 41 0.80 -2.69 -2.45
C VAL A 41 -0.62 -2.89 -1.98
N THR A 42 -0.83 -3.94 -1.20
CA THR A 42 -2.13 -4.28 -0.64
C THR A 42 -2.17 -3.88 0.82
N ARG A 43 -3.23 -3.17 1.21
CA ARG A 43 -3.52 -2.90 2.62
C ARG A 43 -4.68 -3.77 3.11
N VAL A 44 -4.59 -4.25 4.34
CA VAL A 44 -5.66 -4.98 5.04
C VAL A 44 -5.83 -4.35 6.41
N ALA A 45 -7.05 -3.94 6.76
CA ALA A 45 -7.33 -3.38 8.07
C ALA A 45 -6.95 -4.38 9.18
N THR A 46 -6.32 -3.89 10.25
CA THR A 46 -5.98 -4.71 11.43
C THR A 46 -6.69 -4.24 12.70
N HIS A 47 -7.46 -3.15 12.61
CA HIS A 47 -8.22 -2.62 13.73
C HIS A 47 -9.60 -2.14 13.29
N PRO A 48 -10.65 -2.39 14.09
CA PRO A 48 -12.01 -2.12 13.69
C PRO A 48 -12.44 -0.65 13.55
N PHE A 49 -11.56 0.31 13.82
CA PHE A 49 -11.94 1.72 14.05
C PHE A 49 -10.78 2.68 13.80
N LEU A 50 -9.56 2.22 14.08
CA LEU A 50 -8.35 2.98 13.82
C LEU A 50 -7.89 2.70 12.40
N SER A 51 -7.30 3.71 11.77
CA SER A 51 -6.64 3.60 10.45
C SER A 51 -5.34 2.78 10.54
N ARG A 52 -5.43 1.52 10.96
CA ARG A 52 -4.30 0.61 11.10
C ARG A 52 -4.39 -0.48 10.06
N TYR A 53 -3.33 -0.65 9.31
CA TYR A 53 -3.29 -1.60 8.21
C TYR A 53 -1.99 -2.39 8.20
N ARG A 54 -2.09 -3.67 7.89
CA ARG A 54 -0.95 -4.45 7.42
C ARG A 54 -0.76 -4.16 5.94
N LEU A 55 0.49 -3.97 5.54
CA LEU A 55 0.86 -3.67 4.16
C LEU A 55 1.71 -4.81 3.58
N THR A 56 1.36 -5.26 2.39
CA THR A 56 2.11 -6.28 1.65
C THR A 56 2.47 -5.75 0.27
N LEU A 57 3.76 -5.73 -0.04
CA LEU A 57 4.27 -5.48 -1.38
C LEU A 57 4.34 -6.80 -2.14
N GLN A 58 3.79 -6.82 -3.35
CA GLN A 58 4.02 -7.85 -4.34
C GLN A 58 4.67 -7.20 -5.57
N VAL A 59 5.66 -7.90 -6.14
CA VAL A 59 6.33 -7.52 -7.38
C VAL A 59 6.07 -8.61 -8.42
N GLU A 60 5.73 -8.21 -9.63
CA GLU A 60 5.61 -9.08 -10.80
C GLU A 60 6.51 -8.51 -11.91
N GLY A 61 7.37 -9.34 -12.48
CA GLY A 61 8.26 -8.95 -13.57
C GLY A 61 7.76 -9.44 -14.93
N SER A 62 8.19 -8.76 -15.99
CA SER A 62 7.81 -9.08 -17.38
C SER A 62 8.14 -10.52 -17.82
N ARG A 63 9.10 -11.17 -17.16
CA ARG A 63 9.50 -12.58 -17.41
C ARG A 63 8.78 -13.59 -16.51
N GLY A 64 7.72 -13.17 -15.83
CA GLY A 64 6.92 -14.04 -14.96
C GLY A 64 7.54 -14.31 -13.58
N CYS A 65 8.64 -13.63 -13.21
CA CYS A 65 9.12 -13.69 -11.83
C CYS A 65 8.17 -12.92 -10.90
N THR A 66 8.11 -13.35 -9.64
CA THR A 66 7.36 -12.65 -8.59
C THR A 66 8.06 -12.78 -7.26
N ASP A 67 7.86 -11.80 -6.39
CA ASP A 67 8.29 -11.83 -4.99
C ASP A 67 7.27 -11.04 -4.15
N THR A 68 7.24 -11.31 -2.85
CA THR A 68 6.32 -10.67 -1.91
C THR A 68 7.02 -10.39 -0.59
N ALA A 69 6.75 -9.22 0.00
CA ALA A 69 7.28 -8.85 1.30
C ALA A 69 6.24 -8.09 2.13
N GLU A 70 6.18 -8.38 3.42
CA GLU A 70 5.47 -7.51 4.37
C GLU A 70 6.27 -6.23 4.58
N LEU A 71 5.57 -5.09 4.55
CA LEU A 71 6.12 -3.76 4.82
C LEU A 71 5.85 -3.36 6.26
N PHE A 72 6.52 -2.31 6.74
CA PHE A 72 6.12 -1.68 8.00
C PHE A 72 4.62 -1.32 7.94
N PRO A 73 3.82 -1.61 8.97
CA PRO A 73 2.38 -1.38 8.93
C PRO A 73 2.03 0.12 8.87
N ASP A 74 0.84 0.43 8.36
CA ASP A 74 0.26 1.75 8.56
C ASP A 74 -0.32 1.83 9.99
N THR A 75 0.17 2.79 10.78
CA THR A 75 -0.24 3.02 12.16
C THR A 75 -1.23 4.18 12.31
N GLY A 76 -1.73 4.75 11.21
CA GLY A 76 -2.70 5.86 11.19
C GLY A 76 -2.21 7.11 10.47
N TYR A 77 -0.92 7.18 10.18
CA TYR A 77 -0.25 8.29 9.48
C TYR A 77 0.95 7.81 8.63
N ALA A 78 1.31 6.52 8.73
CA ALA A 78 2.54 5.96 8.17
C ALA A 78 2.28 5.03 6.99
N GLY A 79 1.16 5.18 6.28
CA GLY A 79 0.77 4.31 5.17
C GLY A 79 1.45 4.61 3.84
N ARG A 80 1.90 5.86 3.61
CA ARG A 80 2.44 6.29 2.31
C ARG A 80 3.73 5.53 1.95
N ARG A 81 3.81 4.99 0.73
CA ARG A 81 5.02 4.36 0.18
C ARG A 81 5.44 5.05 -1.11
N ASN A 82 6.54 5.79 -1.07
CA ASN A 82 7.10 6.47 -2.23
C ASN A 82 7.87 5.47 -3.11
N VAL A 83 7.75 5.58 -4.42
CA VAL A 83 8.44 4.73 -5.40
C VAL A 83 9.47 5.57 -6.14
N TYR A 84 10.71 5.10 -6.20
CA TYR A 84 11.80 5.73 -6.93
C TYR A 84 12.46 4.76 -7.88
N ALA A 85 12.83 5.25 -9.07
CA ALA A 85 13.84 4.60 -9.89
C ALA A 85 15.23 5.04 -9.42
N GLN A 86 16.14 4.08 -9.28
CA GLN A 86 17.56 4.33 -9.08
C GLN A 86 18.30 4.38 -10.42
N ALA A 87 19.47 5.04 -10.44
CA ALA A 87 20.34 5.06 -11.62
C ALA A 87 20.84 3.66 -12.02
N SER A 88 20.91 2.73 -11.05
CA SER A 88 21.23 1.31 -11.27
C SER A 88 20.14 0.52 -12.00
N GLY A 89 18.95 1.10 -12.18
CA GLY A 89 17.76 0.42 -12.69
C GLY A 89 16.93 -0.29 -11.61
N ALA A 90 17.44 -0.41 -10.38
CA ALA A 90 16.67 -0.92 -9.25
C ALA A 90 15.52 0.03 -8.87
N ILE A 91 14.48 -0.51 -8.23
CA ILE A 91 13.37 0.30 -7.70
C ILE A 91 13.46 0.38 -6.18
N THR A 92 13.40 1.58 -5.63
CA THR A 92 13.25 1.80 -4.19
C THR A 92 11.77 2.00 -3.87
N LEU A 93 11.25 1.23 -2.93
CA LEU A 93 10.01 1.54 -2.23
C LEU A 93 10.37 2.09 -0.84
N LEU A 94 10.09 3.36 -0.59
CA LEU A 94 10.45 4.06 0.64
C LEU A 94 9.20 4.33 1.47
N GLY A 95 9.16 3.80 2.68
CA GLY A 95 8.22 4.19 3.73
C GLY A 95 8.87 5.11 4.75
N GLN A 96 8.09 5.50 5.77
CA GLN A 96 8.58 6.31 6.88
C GLN A 96 9.55 5.53 7.80
N TYR A 97 9.34 4.21 7.94
CA TYR A 97 10.06 3.36 8.89
C TYR A 97 10.76 2.16 8.26
N ASP A 98 10.56 1.91 6.95
CA ASP A 98 11.30 0.89 6.20
C ASP A 98 11.60 1.34 4.78
N ALA A 99 12.63 0.73 4.19
CA ALA A 99 13.01 0.91 2.81
C ALA A 99 13.22 -0.45 2.14
N ARG A 100 12.64 -0.64 0.95
CA ARG A 100 12.84 -1.84 0.14
C ARG A 100 13.56 -1.48 -1.14
N VAL A 101 14.51 -2.31 -1.54
CA VAL A 101 15.12 -2.27 -2.88
C VAL A 101 14.68 -3.50 -3.64
N ILE A 102 14.19 -3.28 -4.86
CA ILE A 102 13.67 -4.29 -5.75
C ILE A 102 14.64 -4.42 -6.92
N ASP A 103 15.17 -5.63 -7.10
CA ASP A 103 15.98 -6.00 -8.26
C ASP A 103 15.08 -6.47 -9.41
N PRO A 104 14.95 -5.72 -10.51
CA PRO A 104 14.07 -6.08 -11.62
C PRO A 104 14.53 -7.32 -12.38
N ALA A 105 15.82 -7.69 -12.35
CA ALA A 105 16.31 -8.85 -13.07
C ALA A 105 15.76 -10.16 -12.47
N GLN A 106 15.55 -10.18 -11.15
CA GLN A 106 15.14 -11.37 -10.39
C GLN A 106 13.80 -11.21 -9.67
N CYS A 107 13.15 -10.04 -9.78
CA CYS A 107 12.01 -9.62 -8.97
C CYS A 107 12.26 -9.59 -7.45
N ARG A 108 13.52 -9.61 -7.00
CA ARG A 108 13.84 -9.84 -5.59
C ARG A 108 13.68 -8.57 -4.76
N ILE A 109 12.93 -8.66 -3.67
CA ILE A 109 12.70 -7.58 -2.71
C ILE A 109 13.68 -7.75 -1.53
N ARG A 110 14.39 -6.69 -1.18
CA ARG A 110 15.30 -6.65 -0.02
C ARG A 110 14.95 -5.52 0.91
N LEU A 111 14.83 -5.81 2.21
CA LEU A 111 14.86 -4.77 3.25
C LEU A 111 16.27 -4.21 3.32
N VAL A 112 16.38 -2.88 3.33
CA VAL A 112 17.65 -2.19 3.43
C VAL A 112 17.56 -1.11 4.51
N GLU A 113 18.69 -0.77 5.11
CA GLU A 113 18.78 0.37 6.01
C GLU A 113 18.68 1.67 5.21
N PHE A 114 18.07 2.72 5.77
CA PHE A 114 17.90 4.01 5.09
C PHE A 114 19.22 4.60 4.58
N GLN A 115 20.29 4.47 5.37
CA GLN A 115 21.64 4.91 5.00
C GLN A 115 22.25 4.15 3.83
N SER A 116 21.75 2.94 3.55
CA SER A 116 22.19 2.08 2.45
C SER A 116 21.30 2.22 1.20
N VAL A 117 20.20 2.98 1.29
CA VAL A 117 19.41 3.34 0.11
C VAL A 117 20.28 4.25 -0.74
N GLY A 118 20.82 3.71 -1.84
CA GLY A 118 21.54 4.51 -2.83
C GLY A 118 20.67 5.69 -3.29
N GLU A 119 21.31 6.74 -3.81
CA GLU A 119 20.61 7.99 -4.11
C GLU A 119 19.34 7.75 -4.95
N PRO A 120 18.14 8.06 -4.40
CA PRO A 120 16.89 7.95 -5.14
C PRO A 120 16.92 8.94 -6.31
N SER A 121 17.12 8.42 -7.53
CA SER A 121 17.41 9.30 -8.66
C SER A 121 16.16 9.94 -9.27
N LYS A 122 15.01 9.25 -9.22
CA LYS A 122 13.76 9.75 -9.82
C LYS A 122 12.54 9.27 -9.06
N PHE A 123 11.81 10.20 -8.45
CA PHE A 123 10.49 9.95 -7.88
C PHE A 123 9.48 9.60 -8.99
N LEU A 124 8.82 8.45 -8.86
CA LEU A 124 7.83 7.95 -9.82
C LEU A 124 6.39 8.20 -9.35
N GLY A 125 6.17 8.27 -8.04
CA GLY A 125 4.87 8.42 -7.42
C GLY A 125 4.84 7.79 -6.04
N ALA A 126 3.65 7.68 -5.45
CA ALA A 126 3.47 7.08 -4.15
C ALA A 126 2.18 6.26 -4.06
N PHE A 127 2.25 5.11 -3.41
CA PHE A 127 1.07 4.44 -2.89
C PHE A 127 0.60 5.21 -1.67
N ASP A 128 -0.62 5.73 -1.71
CA ASP A 128 -1.16 6.58 -0.66
C ASP A 128 -2.69 6.66 -0.77
N VAL A 129 -3.26 7.33 0.22
CA VAL A 129 -4.66 7.74 0.21
C VAL A 129 -4.82 9.02 -0.61
N ASP A 130 -5.82 9.04 -1.49
CA ASP A 130 -6.20 10.21 -2.29
C ASP A 130 -7.11 11.18 -1.53
N ALA A 131 -7.55 12.24 -2.22
CA ALA A 131 -8.44 13.24 -1.62
C ALA A 131 -9.79 12.63 -1.22
N GLU A 132 -10.26 11.62 -1.96
CA GLU A 132 -11.50 10.87 -1.75
C GLU A 132 -11.34 9.67 -0.78
N LYS A 133 -10.21 9.59 -0.05
CA LYS A 133 -9.91 8.55 0.93
C LYS A 133 -9.71 7.13 0.36
N ARG A 134 -9.41 7.02 -0.93
CA ARG A 134 -9.14 5.74 -1.60
C ARG A 134 -7.65 5.44 -1.60
N TRP A 135 -7.31 4.18 -1.36
CA TRP A 135 -5.96 3.66 -1.51
C TRP A 135 -5.63 3.46 -2.99
N GLN A 136 -4.61 4.15 -3.48
CA GLN A 136 -4.18 4.03 -4.87
C GLN A 136 -2.72 4.40 -5.05
N PHE A 137 -2.18 4.10 -6.23
CA PHE A 137 -0.93 4.68 -6.67
C PHE A 137 -1.19 6.06 -7.28
N ILE A 138 -0.50 7.07 -6.77
CA ILE A 138 -0.59 8.45 -7.25
C ILE A 138 0.74 8.77 -7.96
N PRO A 139 0.77 8.87 -9.29
CA PRO A 139 1.97 9.16 -10.06
C PRO A 139 2.51 10.56 -9.77
N ALA A 140 3.83 10.72 -9.96
CA ALA A 140 4.53 11.98 -9.75
C ALA A 140 3.99 13.14 -10.60
N SER A 141 3.39 12.84 -11.76
CA SER A 141 2.73 13.84 -12.61
C SER A 141 1.47 14.45 -12.00
N MET A 142 0.80 13.72 -11.10
CA MET A 142 -0.40 14.20 -10.41
C MET A 142 -0.08 14.80 -9.04
N ARG A 143 0.91 14.24 -8.32
CA ARG A 143 1.31 14.75 -7.01
C ARG A 143 2.83 14.66 -6.85
N PRO A 144 3.51 15.81 -6.63
CA PRO A 144 4.96 15.80 -6.44
C PRO A 144 5.35 15.08 -5.15
N GLU A 145 6.63 14.77 -5.05
CA GLU A 145 7.20 14.19 -3.84
C GLU A 145 6.93 15.07 -2.62
N ARG A 146 6.63 14.42 -1.49
CA ARG A 146 6.46 15.09 -0.21
C ARG A 146 7.41 14.47 0.81
N PRO A 147 8.04 15.28 1.68
CA PRO A 147 8.83 14.76 2.79
C PRO A 147 7.95 13.88 3.70
N PHE A 148 8.56 12.90 4.36
CA PHE A 148 7.91 12.23 5.49
C PHE A 148 7.86 13.19 6.67
N GLU A 149 6.75 13.16 7.42
CA GLU A 149 6.63 13.95 8.64
C GLU A 149 7.68 13.47 9.65
N LYS A 150 8.42 14.43 10.22
CA LYS A 150 9.29 14.18 11.36
C LYS A 150 8.40 14.23 12.59
N HIS A 151 8.24 13.11 13.28
CA HIS A 151 7.62 13.05 14.60
C HIS A 151 8.71 13.08 15.67
#